data_AF-A0A1Q3N7K7-F1
#
_entry.id   AF-A0A1Q3N7K7-F1
#
_cell.length_a   1.000
_cell.length_b   1.000
_cell.length_c   1.000
_cell.angle_alpha   90.00
_cell.angle_beta   90.00
_cell.angle_gamma   90.00
#
_symmetry.space_group_name_H-M   'P 1'
#
loop_
_entity.id
_entity.type
_entity.pdbx_description
1 polymer ?
#
loop_
_entity_poly.entity_id
_entity_poly.type
_entity_poly.pdbx_seq_one_letter_code
_entity_poly.pdbx_strand_id
1 'polypeptide(L)'
;MPITNTSFPQKPKWLSSAFVIWGPFIGTLIIVITFHSPIMFGDPIRFLKGLITPSIIFPMIGGLFLITPFGYLLGIIPAIITQLLFQHFFAKKLAQISLMRSMIYSCILGFMLAPFILILAILTPSPLITFGYLQFVLILPTILICTVIEWKKVQNNRQIN
;
A
#
# COMPACT_ATOMS: atom_id res chain seq x y z
N MET A 1 -20.55 41.94 17.65
CA MET A 1 -20.71 40.68 16.90
C MET A 1 -19.53 39.79 17.23
N PRO A 2 -19.72 38.60 17.84
CA PRO A 2 -18.61 37.68 18.05
C PRO A 2 -18.27 36.99 16.74
N ILE A 3 -16.99 37.01 16.37
CA ILE A 3 -16.44 36.27 15.22
C ILE A 3 -16.45 34.80 15.63
N THR A 4 -17.37 34.04 15.06
CA THR A 4 -17.39 32.57 15.15
C THR A 4 -16.17 32.04 14.39
N ASN A 5 -15.14 31.65 15.15
CA ASN A 5 -14.06 30.83 14.63
C ASN A 5 -14.67 29.50 14.18
N THR A 6 -14.93 29.36 12.89
CA THR A 6 -15.22 28.08 12.25
C THR A 6 -13.95 27.23 12.33
N SER A 7 -13.82 26.47 13.42
CA SER A 7 -12.84 25.41 13.50
C SER A 7 -13.18 24.39 12.41
N PHE A 8 -12.42 24.43 11.32
CA PHE A 8 -12.42 23.34 10.36
C PHE A 8 -12.22 22.03 11.14
N PRO A 9 -13.05 21.00 10.92
CA PRO A 9 -12.88 19.73 11.62
C PRO A 9 -11.47 19.24 11.33
N GLN A 10 -10.64 19.14 12.39
CA GLN A 10 -9.31 18.59 12.27
C GLN A 10 -9.44 17.20 11.66
N LYS A 11 -8.90 17.01 10.45
CA LYS A 11 -8.87 15.69 9.81
C LYS A 11 -8.29 14.71 10.83
N PRO A 12 -8.95 13.58 11.07
CA PRO A 12 -8.52 12.71 12.14
C PRO A 12 -7.12 12.18 11.80
N LYS A 13 -6.25 12.11 12.81
CA LYS A 13 -4.79 11.91 12.65
C LYS A 13 -4.42 10.69 11.79
N TRP A 14 -5.31 9.71 11.68
CA TRP A 14 -5.15 8.51 10.85
C TRP A 14 -5.26 8.75 9.35
N LEU A 15 -6.00 9.78 8.90
CA LEU A 15 -6.11 10.14 7.47
C LEU A 15 -4.79 10.68 6.90
N SER A 16 -3.85 11.12 7.75
CA SER A 16 -2.54 11.65 7.34
C SER A 16 -1.43 10.59 7.31
N SER A 17 -1.77 9.32 7.47
CA SER A 17 -0.80 8.23 7.53
C SER A 17 -0.31 7.80 6.16
N ALA A 18 0.96 7.39 6.09
CA ALA A 18 1.56 6.80 4.90
C ALA A 18 0.79 5.56 4.42
N PHE A 19 0.18 4.79 5.31
CA PHE A 19 -0.64 3.64 4.93
C PHE A 19 -1.83 4.02 4.06
N VAL A 20 -2.54 5.10 4.41
CA VAL A 20 -3.74 5.55 3.69
C VAL A 20 -3.38 6.36 2.45
N ILE A 21 -2.32 7.18 2.53
CA ILE A 21 -1.88 8.06 1.44
C ILE A 21 -1.10 7.28 0.38
N TRP A 22 -0.07 6.54 0.80
CA TRP A 22 0.88 5.89 -0.09
C TRP A 22 0.60 4.40 -0.30
N GLY A 23 -0.06 3.73 0.64
CA GLY A 23 -0.33 2.29 0.57
C GLY A 23 -1.00 1.85 -0.73
N PRO A 24 -2.14 2.46 -1.14
CA PRO A 24 -2.77 2.13 -2.42
C PRO A 24 -1.83 2.33 -3.61
N PHE A 25 -1.09 3.44 -3.65
CA PHE A 25 -0.15 3.73 -4.74
C PHE A 25 0.99 2.71 -4.82
N ILE A 26 1.62 2.38 -3.68
CA ILE A 26 2.69 1.38 -3.60
C ILE A 26 2.17 0.02 -4.03
N GLY A 27 1.00 -0.39 -3.54
CA GLY A 27 0.37 -1.66 -3.91
C GLY A 27 0.08 -1.74 -5.41
N THR A 28 -0.48 -0.68 -6.01
CA THR A 28 -0.70 -0.61 -7.45
C THR A 28 0.61 -0.72 -8.24
N LEU A 29 1.67 -0.03 -7.81
CA LEU A 29 2.98 -0.12 -8.45
C LEU A 29 3.53 -1.55 -8.44
N ILE A 30 3.43 -2.24 -7.29
CA ILE A 30 3.85 -3.65 -7.16
C ILE A 30 3.07 -4.55 -8.12
N ILE A 31 1.74 -4.37 -8.21
CA ILE A 31 0.88 -5.13 -9.13
C ILE A 31 1.33 -4.89 -10.57
N VAL A 32 1.49 -3.62 -10.98
CA VAL A 32 1.89 -3.28 -12.35
C VAL A 32 3.24 -3.90 -12.69
N ILE A 33 4.25 -3.76 -11.82
CA ILE A 33 5.58 -4.36 -12.03
C ILE A 33 5.45 -5.88 -12.12
N THR A 34 4.73 -6.53 -11.22
CA THR A 34 4.57 -7.99 -11.21
C THR A 34 3.99 -8.47 -12.54
N PHE A 35 2.86 -7.90 -12.99
CA PHE A 35 2.17 -8.37 -14.19
C PHE A 35 2.90 -8.02 -15.50
N HIS A 36 3.72 -6.97 -15.52
CA HIS A 36 4.52 -6.60 -16.70
C HIS A 36 5.91 -7.23 -16.71
N SER A 37 6.41 -7.73 -15.56
CA SER A 37 7.74 -8.33 -15.48
C SER A 37 7.97 -9.51 -16.45
N PRO A 38 7.02 -10.44 -16.69
CA PRO A 38 7.28 -11.58 -17.57
C PRO A 38 7.54 -11.15 -19.01
N ILE A 39 6.79 -10.16 -19.52
CA ILE A 39 6.99 -9.64 -20.88
C ILE A 39 8.20 -8.72 -20.96
N MET A 40 8.47 -7.93 -19.91
CA MET A 40 9.63 -7.05 -19.84
C MET A 40 10.94 -7.84 -19.88
N PHE A 41 11.03 -8.96 -19.15
CA PHE A 41 12.23 -9.78 -19.08
C PHE A 41 12.27 -10.91 -20.13
N GLY A 42 11.12 -11.44 -20.54
CA GLY A 42 11.03 -12.53 -21.51
C GLY A 42 11.11 -12.07 -22.97
N ASP A 43 10.58 -10.90 -23.30
CA ASP A 43 10.62 -10.32 -24.66
C ASP A 43 10.62 -8.78 -24.58
N PRO A 44 11.77 -8.17 -24.23
CA PRO A 44 11.86 -6.72 -23.99
C PRO A 44 11.53 -5.91 -25.25
N ILE A 45 11.79 -6.46 -26.45
CA ILE A 45 11.47 -5.78 -27.71
C ILE A 45 9.95 -5.73 -27.90
N ARG A 46 9.23 -6.81 -27.61
CA ARG A 46 7.77 -6.82 -27.64
C ARG A 46 7.18 -5.89 -26.60
N PHE A 47 7.75 -5.83 -25.39
CA PHE A 47 7.33 -4.86 -24.38
C PHE A 47 7.50 -3.41 -24.87
N LEU A 48 8.67 -3.06 -25.40
CA LEU A 48 8.94 -1.71 -25.92
C LEU A 48 8.03 -1.37 -27.11
N LYS A 49 7.81 -2.31 -28.03
CA LYS A 49 6.84 -2.16 -29.14
C LYS A 49 5.44 -1.91 -28.60
N GLY A 50 5.02 -2.61 -27.55
CA GLY A 50 3.73 -2.40 -26.88
C GLY A 50 3.57 -0.98 -26.33
N LEU A 51 4.64 -0.39 -25.79
CA LEU A 51 4.61 0.96 -25.21
C LEU A 51 4.43 2.07 -26.25
N ILE A 52 4.89 1.86 -27.49
CA ILE A 52 4.82 2.88 -28.56
C ILE A 52 3.69 2.63 -29.57
N THR A 53 3.06 1.45 -29.54
CA THR A 53 2.02 1.09 -30.51
C THR A 53 0.67 1.66 -30.06
N PRO A 54 0.05 2.60 -30.81
CA PRO A 54 -1.20 3.28 -30.41
C PRO A 54 -2.35 2.33 -30.08
N SER A 55 -2.52 1.26 -30.87
CA SER A 55 -3.58 0.26 -30.68
C SER A 55 -3.39 -0.59 -29.42
N ILE A 56 -2.23 -0.53 -28.77
CA ILE A 56 -1.93 -1.23 -27.52
C ILE A 56 -1.99 -0.23 -26.35
N ILE A 57 -1.31 0.92 -26.48
CA ILE A 57 -1.19 1.88 -25.39
C ILE A 57 -2.52 2.58 -25.05
N PHE A 58 -3.35 2.92 -26.05
CA PHE A 58 -4.62 3.60 -25.77
C PHE A 58 -5.63 2.72 -25.02
N PRO A 59 -5.85 1.44 -25.41
CA PRO A 59 -6.64 0.53 -24.60
C PRO A 59 -6.05 0.30 -23.20
N MET A 60 -4.72 0.21 -23.06
CA MET A 60 -4.07 0.08 -21.75
C MET A 60 -4.34 1.30 -20.85
N ILE A 61 -4.21 2.52 -21.39
CA ILE A 61 -4.53 3.76 -20.66
C ILE A 61 -6.02 3.80 -20.32
N GLY A 62 -6.90 3.47 -21.26
CA GLY A 62 -8.35 3.41 -21.02
C GLY A 62 -8.72 2.41 -19.91
N GLY A 63 -8.14 1.21 -19.95
CA GLY A 63 -8.29 0.20 -18.92
C GLY A 63 -7.79 0.67 -17.56
N LEU A 64 -6.65 1.37 -17.52
CA LEU A 64 -6.12 1.99 -16.30
C LEU A 64 -7.13 2.98 -15.71
N PHE A 65 -7.68 3.90 -16.50
CA PHE A 65 -8.67 4.87 -16.01
C PHE A 65 -9.94 4.21 -15.49
N LEU A 66 -10.38 3.12 -16.12
CA LEU A 66 -11.58 2.39 -15.69
C LEU A 66 -11.34 1.60 -14.40
N ILE A 67 -10.21 0.90 -14.27
CA ILE A 67 -9.95 -0.01 -13.16
C ILE A 67 -9.40 0.73 -11.93
N THR A 68 -8.68 1.84 -12.10
CA THR A 68 -8.02 2.56 -11.00
C THR A 68 -8.98 2.99 -9.89
N PRO A 69 -10.17 3.58 -10.16
CA PRO A 69 -11.12 3.94 -9.11
C PRO A 69 -11.59 2.73 -8.29
N PHE A 70 -11.90 1.61 -8.96
CA PHE A 70 -12.32 0.38 -8.28
C PHE A 70 -11.17 -0.23 -7.48
N GLY A 71 -9.97 -0.29 -8.05
CA GLY A 71 -8.77 -0.75 -7.36
C GLY A 71 -8.46 0.09 -6.12
N TYR A 72 -8.63 1.41 -6.20
CA TYR A 72 -8.45 2.32 -5.07
C TYR A 72 -9.52 2.10 -4.00
N LEU A 73 -10.80 2.01 -4.38
CA LEU A 73 -11.91 1.75 -3.45
C LEU A 73 -11.77 0.40 -2.72
N LEU A 74 -11.26 -0.62 -3.41
CA LEU A 74 -11.00 -1.92 -2.79
C LEU A 74 -9.72 -1.90 -1.95
N GLY A 75 -8.68 -1.19 -2.39
CA GLY A 75 -7.39 -1.09 -1.71
C GLY A 75 -7.39 -0.18 -0.47
N ILE A 76 -8.31 0.78 -0.39
CA ILE A 76 -8.37 1.70 0.75
C ILE A 76 -8.84 1.01 2.03
N ILE A 77 -9.72 -0.01 1.93
CA ILE A 77 -10.21 -0.76 3.10
C ILE A 77 -9.06 -1.48 3.83
N PRO A 78 -8.24 -2.34 3.17
CA PRO A 78 -7.11 -2.97 3.85
C PRO A 78 -6.07 -1.94 4.29
N ALA A 79 -5.90 -0.82 3.58
CA ALA A 79 -5.02 0.27 4.01
C ALA A 79 -5.49 0.91 5.33
N ILE A 80 -6.79 1.17 5.48
CA ILE A 80 -7.38 1.69 6.71
C ILE A 80 -7.26 0.68 7.85
N ILE A 81 -7.58 -0.59 7.62
CA ILE A 81 -7.44 -1.65 8.65
C ILE A 81 -6.00 -1.73 9.13
N THR A 82 -5.04 -1.78 8.20
CA THR A 82 -3.61 -1.81 8.50
C THR A 82 -3.20 -0.59 9.33
N GLN A 83 -3.68 0.60 8.95
CA GLN A 83 -3.41 1.83 9.68
C GLN A 83 -3.96 1.79 11.11
N LEU A 84 -5.17 1.27 11.31
CA LEU A 84 -5.77 1.16 12.65
C LEU A 84 -4.97 0.20 13.53
N LEU A 85 -4.58 -0.96 12.99
CA LEU A 85 -3.71 -1.92 13.67
C LEU A 85 -2.35 -1.29 13.99
N PHE A 86 -1.75 -0.57 13.05
CA PHE A 86 -0.49 0.14 13.24
C PHE A 86 -0.57 1.16 14.38
N GLN A 87 -1.60 2.00 14.38
CA GLN A 87 -1.81 3.01 15.42
C GLN A 87 -2.01 2.39 16.79
N HIS A 88 -2.78 1.30 16.86
CA HIS A 88 -3.09 0.65 18.12
C HIS A 88 -1.87 -0.04 18.74
N PHE A 89 -1.12 -0.81 17.95
CA PHE A 89 -0.05 -1.67 18.48
C PHE A 89 1.36 -1.06 18.43
N PHE A 90 1.63 -0.18 17.45
CA PHE A 90 3.01 0.15 17.07
C PHE A 90 3.34 1.65 17.10
N ALA A 91 2.38 2.55 16.87
CA ALA A 91 2.66 3.99 16.73
C ALA A 91 3.39 4.62 17.94
N LYS A 92 3.04 4.22 19.17
CA LYS A 92 3.73 4.72 20.38
C LYS A 92 5.17 4.21 20.50
N LYS A 93 5.44 3.01 19.97
CA LYS A 93 6.75 2.35 20.06
C LYS A 93 7.70 2.87 18.99
N LEU A 94 7.17 3.35 17.86
CA LEU A 94 7.94 3.80 16.69
C LEU A 94 9.03 4.82 17.00
N ALA A 95 8.75 5.70 17.96
CA ALA A 95 9.63 6.82 18.28
C ALA A 95 10.93 6.37 18.97
N GLN A 96 10.92 5.25 19.69
CA GLN A 96 12.03 4.79 20.52
C GLN A 96 12.79 3.59 19.91
N ILE A 97 12.38 3.11 18.74
CA ILE A 97 12.92 1.88 18.16
C ILE A 97 13.83 2.17 16.98
N SER A 98 14.84 1.32 16.80
CA SER A 98 15.71 1.33 15.63
C SER A 98 14.96 0.89 14.36
N LEU A 99 15.51 1.24 13.20
CA LEU A 99 14.97 0.84 11.89
C LEU A 99 14.76 -0.69 11.79
N MET A 100 15.71 -1.48 12.28
CA MET A 100 15.60 -2.95 12.25
C MET A 100 14.40 -3.47 13.05
N ARG A 101 14.13 -2.91 14.24
CA ARG A 101 12.94 -3.26 15.04
C ARG A 101 11.67 -2.79 14.38
N SER A 102 11.69 -1.64 13.71
CA SER A 102 10.57 -1.13 12.91
C SER A 102 10.22 -2.08 11.77
N MET A 103 11.21 -2.64 11.07
CA MET A 103 10.99 -3.66 10.04
C MET A 103 10.36 -4.94 10.61
N ILE A 104 10.84 -5.43 11.76
CA ILE A 104 10.24 -6.61 12.43
C ILE A 104 8.77 -6.37 12.76
N TYR A 105 8.43 -5.20 13.33
CA TYR A 105 7.05 -4.84 13.61
C TYR A 105 6.18 -4.72 12.36
N SER A 106 6.76 -4.26 11.25
CA SER A 106 6.09 -4.25 9.95
C SER A 106 5.72 -5.66 9.49
N CYS A 107 6.64 -6.62 9.67
CA CYS A 107 6.36 -8.02 9.35
C CYS A 107 5.23 -8.58 10.23
N ILE A 108 5.28 -8.34 11.55
CA ILE A 108 4.21 -8.76 12.47
C ILE A 108 2.87 -8.17 12.05
N LEU A 109 2.83 -6.87 11.76
CA LEU A 109 1.63 -6.18 11.28
C LEU A 109 1.11 -6.79 9.96
N GLY A 110 2.00 -7.13 9.03
CA GLY A 110 1.63 -7.83 7.80
C GLY A 110 1.05 -9.22 8.05
N PHE A 111 1.58 -9.97 9.01
CA PHE A 111 1.03 -11.28 9.38
C PHE A 111 -0.31 -11.20 10.13
N MET A 112 -0.60 -10.08 10.82
CA MET A 112 -1.93 -9.87 11.41
C MET A 112 -3.05 -9.83 10.35
N LEU A 113 -2.72 -9.52 9.10
CA LEU A 113 -3.68 -9.55 7.97
C LEU A 113 -3.80 -10.93 7.32
N ALA A 114 -2.87 -11.86 7.59
CA ALA A 114 -2.83 -13.17 6.94
C ALA A 114 -4.14 -13.96 7.06
N PRO A 115 -4.84 -13.99 8.22
CA PRO A 115 -6.11 -14.71 8.31
C PRO A 115 -7.17 -14.15 7.35
N PHE A 116 -7.26 -12.82 7.22
CA PHE A 116 -8.21 -12.17 6.31
C PHE A 116 -7.86 -12.48 4.85
N ILE A 117 -6.57 -12.43 4.50
CA ILE A 117 -6.09 -12.74 3.15
C ILE A 117 -6.35 -14.21 2.82
N LEU A 118 -6.17 -15.12 3.79
CA LEU A 118 -6.41 -16.54 3.60
C LEU A 118 -7.90 -16.83 3.32
N ILE A 119 -8.81 -16.19 4.05
CA ILE A 119 -10.26 -16.30 3.80
C ILE A 119 -10.59 -15.86 2.38
N LEU A 120 -10.06 -14.72 1.94
CA LEU A 120 -10.25 -14.23 0.56
C LEU A 120 -9.64 -15.19 -0.47
N ALA A 121 -8.46 -15.74 -0.18
CA ALA A 121 -7.76 -16.63 -1.09
C ALA A 121 -8.48 -17.97 -1.30
N ILE A 122 -9.16 -18.50 -0.28
CA ILE A 122 -9.95 -19.75 -0.38
C ILE A 122 -11.09 -19.62 -1.42
N LEU A 123 -11.56 -18.40 -1.71
CA LEU A 123 -12.58 -18.15 -2.73
C LEU A 123 -12.03 -18.18 -4.16
N THR A 124 -10.72 -18.40 -4.34
CA THR A 124 -10.07 -18.40 -5.66
C THR A 124 -9.75 -19.82 -6.14
N PRO A 125 -9.59 -20.05 -7.45
CA PRO A 125 -9.24 -21.37 -7.99
C PRO A 125 -7.90 -21.93 -7.49
N SER A 126 -6.97 -21.07 -7.05
CA SER A 126 -5.65 -21.44 -6.58
C SER A 126 -5.30 -20.77 -5.23
N PRO A 127 -5.93 -21.19 -4.11
CA PRO A 127 -5.86 -20.47 -2.84
C PRO A 127 -4.45 -20.22 -2.31
N LEU A 128 -3.56 -21.22 -2.37
CA LEU A 128 -2.20 -21.08 -1.86
C LEU A 128 -1.37 -20.09 -2.68
N ILE A 129 -1.56 -20.07 -4.01
CA ILE A 129 -0.84 -19.15 -4.90
C ILE A 129 -1.36 -17.73 -4.68
N THR A 130 -2.69 -17.56 -4.65
CA THR A 130 -3.32 -16.25 -4.38
C THR A 130 -2.90 -15.73 -2.99
N PHE A 131 -2.93 -16.56 -1.95
CA PHE A 131 -2.48 -16.19 -0.62
C PHE A 131 -1.00 -15.77 -0.63
N GLY A 132 -0.14 -16.59 -1.22
CA GLY A 132 1.30 -16.32 -1.28
C GLY A 132 1.60 -14.99 -1.98
N TYR A 133 0.94 -14.75 -3.11
CA TYR A 133 1.06 -13.49 -3.85
C TYR A 133 0.57 -12.28 -3.02
N LEU A 134 -0.66 -12.34 -2.51
CA LEU A 134 -1.24 -11.23 -1.75
C LEU A 134 -0.44 -10.95 -0.47
N GLN A 135 -0.01 -11.97 0.26
CA GLN A 135 0.70 -11.81 1.53
C GLN A 135 2.14 -11.33 1.32
N PHE A 136 2.93 -12.05 0.52
CA PHE A 136 4.38 -11.87 0.46
C PHE A 136 4.84 -10.93 -0.64
N VAL A 137 4.11 -10.82 -1.74
CA VAL A 137 4.47 -9.92 -2.84
C VAL A 137 3.81 -8.56 -2.68
N LEU A 138 2.53 -8.53 -2.29
CA LEU A 138 1.77 -7.28 -2.24
C LEU A 138 1.77 -6.62 -0.85
N ILE A 139 1.23 -7.30 0.17
CA ILE A 139 0.89 -6.68 1.45
C ILE A 139 2.12 -6.44 2.32
N LEU A 140 2.98 -7.44 2.51
CA LEU A 140 4.19 -7.28 3.32
C LEU A 140 5.11 -6.16 2.82
N PRO A 141 5.47 -6.08 1.52
CA PRO A 141 6.32 -5.01 1.03
C PRO A 141 5.66 -3.63 1.16
N THR A 142 4.36 -3.52 0.90
CA THR A 142 3.61 -2.28 1.08
C THR A 142 3.67 -1.80 2.53
N ILE A 143 3.43 -2.70 3.48
CA ILE A 143 3.45 -2.40 4.92
C ILE A 143 4.85 -2.00 5.39
N LEU A 144 5.89 -2.70 4.93
CA LEU A 144 7.27 -2.36 5.22
C LEU A 144 7.60 -0.93 4.78
N ILE A 145 7.31 -0.59 3.52
CA ILE A 145 7.59 0.75 2.97
C ILE A 145 6.81 1.82 3.74
N CYS A 146 5.51 1.62 3.94
CA CYS A 146 4.67 2.56 4.70
C CYS A 146 5.16 2.76 6.14
N THR A 147 5.57 1.67 6.81
CA THR A 147 6.09 1.74 8.19
C THR A 147 7.42 2.49 8.24
N VAL A 148 8.31 2.30 7.27
CA VAL A 148 9.58 3.05 7.18
C VAL A 148 9.33 4.54 6.95
N ILE A 149 8.35 4.90 6.11
CA ILE A 149 7.95 6.30 5.91
C ILE A 149 7.44 6.92 7.22
N GLU A 150 6.56 6.23 7.93
CA GLU A 150 6.06 6.68 9.25
C GLU A 150 7.18 6.80 10.28
N TRP A 151 8.10 5.83 10.33
CA TRP A 151 9.25 5.87 11.21
C TRP A 151 10.14 7.08 10.93
N LYS A 152 10.48 7.32 9.66
CA LYS A 152 11.29 8.48 9.27
C LYS A 152 10.60 9.80 9.61
N LYS A 153 9.29 9.90 9.40
CA LYS A 153 8.49 11.08 9.78
C LYS A 153 8.57 11.35 11.29
N VAL A 154 8.46 10.32 12.11
CA VAL A 154 8.58 10.43 13.57
C VAL A 154 9.98 10.85 14.00
N GLN A 155 11.03 10.28 13.41
CA GLN A 155 12.42 10.64 13.73
C GLN A 155 12.75 12.08 13.32
N ASN A 156 12.35 12.52 12.12
CA ASN A 156 12.56 13.91 11.67
C ASN A 156 11.88 14.91 12.61
N ASN A 157 10.64 14.64 13.03
CA ASN A 157 9.93 15.52 13.96
C ASN A 157 10.59 15.61 15.36
N ARG A 158 11.40 14.61 15.75
CA ARG A 158 12.21 14.66 16.98
C ARG A 158 13.52 15.42 16.83
N GLN A 159 14.04 15.56 15.61
CA GLN A 159 15.26 16.34 15.38
C GLN A 159 14.97 17.84 15.28
N ILE A 160 13.73 18.20 14.93
CA ILE A 160 13.29 19.59 14.77
C ILE A 160 12.80 20.20 16.09
N ASN A 161 12.32 19.37 17.03
CA ASN A 161 11.82 19.77 18.36
C ASN A 161 12.82 19.46 19.45
#